data_AF-A0A2G6IJM5-F1
#
_entry.id   AF-A0A2G6IJM5-F1
#
_cell.length_a   1.000
_cell.length_b   1.000
_cell.length_c   1.000
_cell.angle_alpha   90.00
_cell.angle_beta   90.00
_cell.angle_gamma   90.00
#
_symmetry.space_group_name_H-M   'P 1'
#
loop_
_entity.id
_entity.type
_entity.pdbx_description
1 polymer ?
#
loop_
_entity_poly.entity_id
_entity_poly.type
_entity_poly.pdbx_seq_one_letter_code
_entity_poly.pdbx_strand_id
1 'polypeptide(L)' 'MAKASFFRGVELDVIRVGVARGRTYQEIADYLGRSRNGVFQQKRKMEEAGTLSDLPFEFLADRLDEDMQK' A
#
# COMPACT_ATOMS: atom_id res chain seq x y z
N MET A 1 18.53 -17.70 -4.52
CA MET A 1 17.16 -17.43 -5.04
C MET A 1 16.59 -16.27 -4.25
N ALA A 2 16.38 -15.11 -4.86
CA ALA A 2 15.78 -13.97 -4.17
C ALA A 2 14.33 -14.33 -3.80
N LYS A 3 14.02 -14.36 -2.51
CA LYS A 3 12.68 -14.61 -1.98
C LYS A 3 11.77 -13.55 -2.60
N ALA A 4 10.92 -13.92 -3.55
CA ALA A 4 10.04 -12.97 -4.19
C ALA A 4 9.15 -12.35 -3.09
N SER A 5 9.44 -11.11 -2.76
CA SER A 5 8.77 -10.32 -1.73
C SER A 5 7.43 -9.88 -2.29
N PHE A 6 6.47 -10.80 -2.37
CA PHE A 6 5.12 -10.47 -2.80
C PHE A 6 4.39 -9.76 -1.65
N PHE A 7 3.81 -8.60 -1.96
CA PHE A 7 2.82 -7.94 -1.10
C PHE A 7 1.56 -8.80 -1.07
N ARG A 8 0.97 -8.99 0.11
CA ARG A 8 -0.18 -9.89 0.32
C ARG A 8 -1.37 -9.12 0.87
N GLY A 9 -2.58 -9.42 0.38
CA GLY A 9 -3.87 -9.03 0.96
C GLY A 9 -3.87 -7.64 1.60
N VAL A 10 -3.79 -7.58 2.93
CA VAL A 10 -3.74 -6.36 3.74
C VAL A 10 -2.64 -5.38 3.32
N GLU A 11 -1.45 -5.85 2.93
CA GLU A 11 -0.38 -4.97 2.45
C GLU A 11 -0.76 -4.27 1.14
N LEU A 12 -1.59 -4.89 0.30
CA LEU A 12 -2.12 -4.25 -0.91
C LEU A 12 -3.14 -3.18 -0.53
N ASP A 13 -4.03 -3.49 0.41
CA ASP A 13 -5.02 -2.53 0.93
C ASP A 13 -4.37 -1.30 1.53
N VAL A 14 -3.28 -1.48 2.28
CA VAL A 14 -2.45 -0.39 2.81
C VAL A 14 -1.89 0.49 1.69
N ILE A 15 -1.37 -0.10 0.61
CA ILE A 15 -0.85 0.69 -0.51
C ILE A 15 -1.99 1.45 -1.20
N ARG A 16 -3.15 0.82 -1.42
CA ARG A 16 -4.31 1.47 -2.04
C ARG A 16 -4.77 2.66 -1.21
N VAL A 17 -4.97 2.45 0.08
CA VAL A 17 -5.39 3.50 1.04
C VAL A 17 -4.35 4.60 1.11
N GLY A 18 -3.08 4.26 1.29
CA GLY A 18 -2.00 5.23 1.38
C GLY A 18 -1.93 6.12 0.13
N VAL A 19 -2.02 5.53 -1.07
CA VAL A 19 -2.04 6.29 -2.32
C VAL A 19 -3.30 7.15 -2.44
N ALA A 20 -4.49 6.60 -2.14
CA ALA A 20 -5.75 7.34 -2.21
C ALA A 20 -5.82 8.51 -1.22
N ARG A 21 -5.16 8.39 -0.06
CA ARG A 21 -5.07 9.43 0.98
C ARG A 21 -3.88 10.38 0.78
N GLY A 22 -3.10 10.21 -0.29
CA GLY A 22 -1.98 11.10 -0.63
C GLY A 22 -0.71 10.89 0.21
N ARG A 23 -0.56 9.74 0.85
CA ARG A 23 0.67 9.36 1.58
C ARG A 23 1.82 9.17 0.61
N THR A 24 3.01 9.53 1.07
CA THR A 24 4.26 9.28 0.35
C THR A 24 4.58 7.79 0.33
N TYR A 25 5.33 7.36 -0.68
CA TYR A 25 5.81 5.97 -0.75
C TYR A 25 6.73 5.61 0.42
N GLN A 26 7.33 6.60 1.09
CA GLN A 26 8.17 6.36 2.25
C GLN A 26 7.33 6.01 3.47
N GLU A 27 6.29 6.80 3.78
CA GLU A 27 5.35 6.51 4.89
C GLU A 27 4.71 5.13 4.75
N ILE A 28 4.23 4.79 3.54
CA ILE A 28 3.64 3.47 3.26
C ILE A 28 4.69 2.36 3.47
N ALA A 29 5.94 2.59 3.05
CA ALA A 29 7.00 1.61 3.19
C ALA A 29 7.41 1.40 4.65
N ASP A 30 7.49 2.49 5.43
CA ASP A 30 7.83 2.46 6.85
C ASP A 30 6.76 1.69 7.63
N TYR A 31 5.48 1.97 7.38
CA TYR A 31 4.36 1.24 7.99
C TYR A 31 4.38 -0.27 7.64
N LEU A 32 4.69 -0.63 6.40
CA LEU A 32 4.75 -2.02 5.96
C LEU A 32 6.05 -2.74 6.35
N GLY A 33 7.08 -2.03 6.84
CA GLY A 33 8.42 -2.60 7.01
C GLY A 33 9.04 -3.06 5.68
N ARG A 34 8.75 -2.35 4.59
CA ARG A 34 9.17 -2.67 3.22
C ARG A 34 10.08 -1.56 2.67
N SER A 35 10.60 -1.76 1.46
CA SER A 35 11.36 -0.71 0.78
C SER A 35 10.44 0.21 -0.02
N ARG A 36 10.77 1.51 -0.04
CA ARG A 36 10.09 2.52 -0.88
C ARG A 36 9.98 2.10 -2.34
N ASN A 37 11.05 1.53 -2.89
CA ASN A 37 11.07 1.03 -4.26
C ASN A 37 10.12 -0.18 -4.44
N GLY A 38 10.03 -1.07 -3.45
CA GLY A 38 9.07 -2.17 -3.46
C GLY A 38 7.62 -1.68 -3.53
N VAL A 39 7.28 -0.69 -2.70
CA VAL A 39 5.95 -0.05 -2.72
C VAL A 39 5.66 0.60 -4.07
N PHE A 40 6.61 1.37 -4.61
CA PHE A 40 6.47 1.99 -5.93
C PHE A 40 6.21 0.97 -7.05
N GLN A 41 7.00 -0.11 -7.10
CA GLN A 41 6.82 -1.18 -8.08
C GLN A 41 5.48 -1.89 -7.93
N GLN A 42 5.05 -2.13 -6.69
CA GLN A 42 3.75 -2.76 -6.43
C GLN A 42 2.59 -1.84 -6.84
N LYS A 43 2.67 -0.54 -6.54
CA LYS A 43 1.70 0.46 -6.97
C LYS A 43 1.54 0.46 -8.49
N ARG A 44 2.65 0.47 -9.24
CA ARG A 44 2.62 0.37 -10.72
C ARG A 44 1.90 -0.88 -11.21
N LYS A 45 2.16 -2.05 -10.61
CA LYS A 45 1.45 -3.29 -10.97
C LYS A 45 -0.05 -3.19 -10.73
N MET A 46 -0.47 -2.53 -9.65
CA MET A 46 -1.89 -2.33 -9.34
C MET A 46 -2.55 -1.32 -10.28
N GLU A 47 -1.83 -0.29 -10.74
CA GLU A 47 -2.32 0.61 -11.79
C GLU A 47 -2.52 -0.12 -13.12
N GLU A 48 -1.52 -0.89 -13.54
CA GLU A 48 -1.58 -1.70 -14.77
C GLU A 48 -2.71 -2.74 -14.72
N ALA A 49 -2.99 -3.28 -13.53
CA ALA A 49 -4.10 -4.20 -13.30
C ALA A 49 -5.46 -3.52 -13.09
N GLY A 50 -5.50 -2.18 -12.95
CA GLY A 50 -6.73 -1.45 -12.64
C GLY A 50 -7.28 -1.65 -11.22
N THR A 51 -6.50 -2.22 -10.30
CA THR A 51 -6.93 -2.57 -8.94
C THR A 51 -6.52 -1.55 -7.87
N LEU A 52 -5.91 -0.43 -8.26
CA LEU A 52 -5.42 0.57 -7.30
C LEU A 52 -6.59 1.29 -6.59
N SER A 53 -7.72 1.44 -7.27
CA SER A 53 -8.94 2.04 -6.74
C SER A 53 -9.83 1.08 -5.93
N ASP A 54 -9.44 -0.20 -5.82
CA ASP A 54 -10.20 -1.23 -5.08
C ASP A 54 -10.01 -1.07 -3.58
N LEU A 55 -10.44 0.08 -3.05
CA LEU A 55 -10.29 0.42 -1.65
C LEU A 55 -11.05 -0.59 -0.78
N PRO A 56 -10.50 -0.96 0.39
CA PRO A 56 -11.24 -1.73 1.37
C PRO A 56 -12.45 -0.93 1.87
N PHE A 57 -13.31 -1.59 2.65
CA PHE A 57 -14.41 -0.90 3.35
C PHE A 57 -13.92 0.38 4.05
N GLU A 58 -14.74 1.43 4.00
CA GLU A 58 -14.38 2.78 4.47
C GLU A 58 -13.81 2.79 5.90
N PHE A 59 -14.43 2.04 6.82
CA PHE A 59 -13.94 1.93 8.20
C PHE A 59 -12.50 1.38 8.30
N LEU A 60 -12.11 0.48 7.39
CA LEU A 60 -10.76 -0.08 7.35
C LEU A 60 -9.80 0.90 6.69
N ALA A 61 -10.24 1.60 5.64
CA ALA A 61 -9.45 2.64 5.00
C ALA A 61 -9.10 3.77 5.98
N ASP A 62 -10.07 4.22 6.78
CA ASP A 62 -9.86 5.25 7.80
C ASP A 62 -8.91 4.77 8.89
N ARG A 63 -9.13 3.56 9.41
CA ARG A 63 -8.25 2.97 10.43
C ARG A 63 -6.81 2.85 9.97
N LEU A 64 -6.59 2.41 8.72
CA LEU A 64 -5.26 2.29 8.13
C LEU A 64 -4.60 3.66 7.93
N ASP A 65 -5.37 4.67 7.51
CA ASP A 65 -4.83 6.02 7.38
C ASP A 65 -4.43 6.62 8.73
N GLU A 66 -5.27 6.47 9.76
CA GLU A 66 -4.96 6.88 11.13
C GLU A 66 -3.72 6.18 11.70
N ASP A 67 -3.52 4.90 11.38
CA ASP A 67 -2.33 4.16 11.82
C ASP A 67 -1.05 4.63 11.12
N MET A 68 -1.12 5.02 9.84
CA MET A 68 0.01 5.60 9.12
C MET A 68 0.36 7.03 9.55
N GLN A 69 -0.52 7.73 10.28
CA GLN A 69 -0.27 9.08 10.81
C GLN A 69 0.54 9.11 12.11
N LYS A 70 0.67 7.97 12.80
CA LYS A 70 1.35 7.84 14.11
C LYS A 70 2.83 7.52 13.95
#